data_AF-A0A512DLV1-F1
#
_entry.id   AF-A0A512DLV1-F1
#
_cell.length_a   1.000
_cell.length_b   1.000
_cell.length_c   1.000
_cell.angle_alpha   90.00
_cell.angle_beta   90.00
_cell.angle_gamma   90.00
#
_symmetry.space_group_name_H-M   'P 1'
#
loop_
_entity.id
_entity.type
_entity.pdbx_description
1 polymer ?
#
loop_
_entity_poly.entity_id
_entity_poly.type
_entity_poly.pdbx_seq_one_letter_code
_entity_poly.pdbx_strand_id
1 'polypeptide(L)' 'MSRLLGALIVLALIVVAGGAVFLATWEIPAPSKTVERVIPDERFPR' A
#
# COMPACT_ATOMS: atom_id res chain seq x y z
N MET A 1 -31.70 3.34 -2.31
CA MET A 1 -30.80 2.98 -1.21
C MET A 1 -30.22 1.57 -1.32
N SER A 2 -31.04 0.53 -1.47
CA SER A 2 -30.58 -0.88 -1.50
C SER A 2 -29.64 -1.24 -2.65
N ARG A 3 -29.87 -0.70 -3.86
CA ARG A 3 -29.01 -0.96 -5.03
C ARG A 3 -27.60 -0.36 -4.88
N LEU A 4 -27.52 0.86 -4.33
CA LEU A 4 -26.25 1.53 -4.05
C LEU A 4 -25.47 0.78 -2.96
N LEU A 5 -26.15 0.39 -1.87
CA LEU A 5 -25.53 -0.40 -0.81
C LEU A 5 -25.03 -1.76 -1.32
N GLY A 6 -25.82 -2.45 -2.15
CA GLY A 6 -25.41 -3.69 -2.80
C GLY A 6 -24.18 -3.52 -3.69
N ALA A 7 -24.14 -2.46 -4.50
CA ALA A 7 -22.98 -2.15 -5.34
C ALA A 7 -21.72 -1.86 -4.50
N LEU A 8 -21.86 -1.14 -3.38
CA LEU A 8 -20.75 -0.88 -2.47
C LEU A 8 -20.22 -2.14 -1.80
N ILE A 9 -21.11 -3.08 -1.42
CA ILE A 9 -20.71 -4.37 -0.86
C ILE A 9 -19.95 -5.19 -1.90
N VAL A 10 -20.45 -5.27 -3.13
CA VAL A 10 -19.76 -5.99 -4.22
C VAL A 10 -18.39 -5.36 -4.50
N LEU A 11 -18.31 -4.03 -4.55
CA LEU A 11 -17.04 -3.33 -4.73
C LEU A 11 -16.05 -3.63 -3.60
N ALA A 12 -16.50 -3.60 -2.35
CA ALA A 12 -15.67 -3.92 -1.20
C ALA A 12 -15.13 -5.37 -1.29
N LEU A 13 -15.98 -6.32 -1.67
CA LEU A 13 -15.57 -7.71 -1.87
C LEU A 13 -14.51 -7.85 -2.97
N ILE A 14 -14.66 -7.12 -4.09
CA ILE A 14 -13.66 -7.11 -5.17
C ILE A 14 -12.32 -6.55 -4.67
N VAL A 15 -12.34 -5.44 -3.92
CA VAL A 15 -11.12 -4.83 -3.38
C VAL A 15 -10.42 -5.76 -2.40
N VAL A 16 -11.17 -6.40 -1.49
CA VAL A 16 -10.61 -7.33 -0.50
C VAL A 16 -10.05 -8.57 -1.19
N ALA A 17 -10.80 -9.20 -2.10
CA ALA A 17 -10.33 -10.38 -2.83
C ALA A 17 -9.13 -10.07 -3.72
N GLY A 18 -9.17 -8.96 -4.46
CA GLY A 18 -8.06 -8.50 -5.29
C GLY A 18 -6.81 -8.18 -4.47
N GLY A 19 -6.98 -7.48 -3.34
CA GLY A 19 -5.91 -7.19 -2.40
C GLY A 19 -5.29 -8.46 -1.79
N ALA A 20 -6.12 -9.45 -1.44
CA ALA A 20 -5.64 -10.73 -0.93
C ALA A 20 -4.81 -11.49 -1.98
N VAL A 21 -5.29 -11.57 -3.23
CA VAL A 21 -4.54 -12.21 -4.33
C VAL A 21 -3.23 -11.47 -4.61
N PHE A 22 -3.27 -10.14 -4.64
CA PHE A 22 -2.08 -9.32 -4.84
C PHE A 22 -1.04 -9.58 -3.74
N LEU A 23 -1.43 -9.53 -2.46
CA LEU A 23 -0.52 -9.81 -1.34
C LEU A 23 -0.01 -11.26 -1.35
N ALA A 24 -0.84 -12.22 -1.75
CA ALA A 24 -0.45 -13.63 -1.80
C ALA A 24 0.53 -13.95 -2.94
N THR A 25 0.55 -13.15 -4.00
CA THR A 25 1.37 -13.38 -5.21
C THR A 25 2.54 -12.42 -5.34
N TRP A 26 2.52 -11.31 -4.61
CA TRP A 26 3.57 -10.31 -4.71
C TRP A 26 4.79 -10.71 -3.89
N GLU A 27 5.81 -11.19 -4.59
CA GLU A 27 7.16 -11.37 -4.05
C GLU A 27 7.83 -10.01 -3.86
N ILE A 28 7.73 -9.43 -2.67
CA ILE A 28 8.38 -8.15 -2.34
C ILE A 28 9.89 -8.41 -2.28
N PRO A 29 10.69 -7.82 -3.19
CA PRO A 29 12.12 -8.05 -3.19
C PRO A 29 12.75 -7.45 -1.94
N ALA A 30 13.74 -8.15 -1.37
CA ALA A 30 14.55 -7.59 -0.30
C ALA A 30 15.21 -6.28 -0.76
N PRO A 31 15.42 -5.30 0.15
CA PRO A 31 16.18 -4.10 -0.16
C PRO A 31 17.54 -4.47 -0.77
N SER A 32 17.75 -4.10 -2.04
CA SER A 32 18.92 -4.57 -2.80
C SER A 32 20.19 -3.77 -2.52
N LYS A 33 20.05 -2.59 -1.90
CA LYS A 33 21.15 -1.67 -1.61
C LYS A 33 20.87 -0.89 -0.34
N THR A 34 21.90 -0.71 0.48
CA THR A 34 21.91 0.29 1.54
C THR A 34 21.89 1.68 0.90
N VAL A 35 20.96 2.53 1.31
CA VAL A 35 20.86 3.91 0.83
C VAL A 35 21.39 4.84 1.92
N GLU A 36 22.60 5.35 1.73
CA GLU A 36 23.15 6.39 2.56
C GLU A 36 22.65 7.76 2.08
N ARG A 37 22.07 8.55 3.00
CA ARG A 37 21.61 9.91 2.73
C ARG A 37 22.32 10.85 3.67
N VAL A 38 22.99 11.86 3.12
CA VAL A 38 23.51 12.99 3.90
C VAL A 38 22.37 13.95 4.16
N ILE A 39 22.10 14.24 5.42
CA ILE A 39 21.12 15.23 5.85
C ILE A 39 21.85 16.59 5.96
N PRO A 40 21.44 17.63 5.22
CA PRO A 40 22.03 18.97 5.37
C PRO A 40 21.82 19.49 6.80
N ASP A 41 22.84 20.14 7.35
CA ASP A 41 22.87 20.61 8.74
C ASP A 41 21.75 21.62 9.03
N GLU A 42 21.34 22.38 8.01
CA GLU A 42 20.29 23.40 8.09
C GLU A 42 18.91 22.83 8.44
N ARG A 43 18.73 21.51 8.33
CA ARG A 43 17.48 20.83 8.71
C ARG A 43 17.39 20.48 10.20
N PHE A 44 18.47 20.66 10.96
CA PHE A 44 18.47 20.37 12.41
C PHE A 44 18.11 21.63 13.21
N PRO A 45 17.15 21.54 14.16
CA PRO A 45 16.90 22.61 15.13
C PRO A 45 18.12 22.85 16.03
N ARG A 46 18.34 24.10 16.44
CA ARG A 46 19.39 24.49 17.40
C ARG A 46 18.86 24.57 18.82
#